data_AF-A0A6J6ZV31-F1
#
_entry.id   AF-A0A6J6ZV31-F1
#
_cell.length_a   1.000
_cell.length_b   1.000
_cell.length_c   1.000
_cell.angle_alpha   90.00
_cell.angle_beta   90.00
_cell.angle_gamma   90.00
#
_symmetry.space_group_name_H-M   'P 1'
#
loop_
_entity.id
_entity.type
_entity.pdbx_description
1 polymer ?
#
loop_
_entity_poly.entity_id
_entity_poly.type
_entity_poly.pdbx_seq_one_letter_code
_entity_poly.pdbx_strand_id
1 'polypeptide(L)'
;MAEPTNEHGESPSTRPERSGPPRSNQNRSKNQRSNAGGSQNSRSNGQRSNQNRSNQNRSRNNRSKGGANQNRSNQNRSGSQQRSSAQNEKAVSGIAVHAEATGGKTPLDSERAKNLRWPILACAVFGSVIGLIVILVTFWITLPGAVTLGVVTAAILFFFFKSVAPTTLKNNLGSVVIEEGALPRVEVMLSGLSATMGVAMPQIAILDDDIPNAAIYTLKKTNTLVITTGLLSSMSVIELEGVLAHELAHLRLESAVRGTTAAGLALLLGSFGRKGTLSHRMMGEGRLYRADALAAQTVRYSAGLASALAKMEQGPLPGEHSIFASPVYKSIRWIFIDPSITRRAKAEEIGDLDATSTRRQALEER
;
A
#
# COMPACT_ATOMS: atom_id res chain seq x y z
N MET A 1 -33.45 -48.54 -62.76
CA MET A 1 -34.65 -47.76 -62.40
C MET A 1 -35.21 -48.42 -61.14
N ALA A 2 -34.63 -48.15 -59.97
CA ALA A 2 -34.81 -47.01 -59.06
C ALA A 2 -36.04 -47.20 -58.14
N GLU A 3 -35.74 -47.40 -56.86
CA GLU A 3 -36.57 -47.87 -55.73
C GLU A 3 -36.49 -46.83 -54.56
N PRO A 4 -37.29 -46.91 -53.47
CA PRO A 4 -38.31 -45.89 -53.16
C PRO A 4 -38.37 -45.44 -51.65
N THR A 5 -39.53 -44.85 -51.27
CA THR A 5 -40.21 -44.75 -49.93
C THR A 5 -39.91 -43.51 -49.04
N ASN A 6 -40.91 -42.64 -48.75
CA ASN A 6 -41.98 -42.63 -47.69
C ASN A 6 -41.40 -42.43 -46.27
N GLU A 7 -41.90 -41.63 -45.30
CA GLU A 7 -43.27 -41.24 -44.92
C GLU A 7 -43.27 -40.19 -43.76
N HIS A 8 -44.43 -39.53 -43.58
CA HIS A 8 -45.09 -38.98 -42.38
C HIS A 8 -44.46 -37.93 -41.42
N GLY A 9 -45.28 -36.91 -41.11
CA GLY A 9 -45.15 -35.98 -39.99
C GLY A 9 -46.48 -35.80 -39.24
N GLU A 10 -46.42 -35.68 -37.92
CA GLU A 10 -47.54 -35.39 -37.00
C GLU A 10 -47.17 -34.32 -35.96
N SER A 11 -48.17 -33.57 -35.50
CA SER A 11 -48.19 -32.69 -34.31
C SER A 11 -49.67 -32.44 -33.93
N PRO A 12 -50.02 -31.71 -32.85
CA PRO A 12 -50.02 -32.12 -31.44
C PRO A 12 -51.39 -31.85 -30.74
N SER A 13 -51.67 -32.39 -29.54
CA SER A 13 -52.74 -31.87 -28.65
C SER A 13 -52.81 -32.61 -27.30
N THR A 14 -52.67 -31.90 -26.17
CA THR A 14 -53.38 -32.19 -24.91
C THR A 14 -53.43 -30.95 -24.00
N ARG A 15 -54.60 -30.73 -23.36
CA ARG A 15 -54.93 -29.76 -22.29
C ARG A 15 -55.90 -30.49 -21.31
N PRO A 16 -56.33 -29.91 -20.17
CA PRO A 16 -55.66 -29.55 -18.90
C PRO A 16 -56.19 -30.32 -17.67
N GLU A 17 -55.50 -30.28 -16.51
CA GLU A 17 -56.16 -30.42 -15.19
C GLU A 17 -55.52 -29.52 -14.10
N ARG A 18 -56.40 -29.03 -13.21
CA ARG A 18 -56.13 -28.17 -12.03
C ARG A 18 -56.05 -29.03 -10.76
N SER A 19 -55.16 -28.69 -9.82
CA SER A 19 -55.39 -28.92 -8.38
C SER A 19 -54.46 -28.05 -7.51
N GLY A 20 -55.04 -27.34 -6.54
CA GLY A 20 -54.35 -26.50 -5.55
C GLY A 20 -53.75 -27.27 -4.36
N PRO A 21 -53.15 -26.58 -3.36
CA PRO A 21 -52.32 -27.20 -2.33
C PRO A 21 -53.07 -27.44 -1.01
N PRO A 22 -52.60 -28.36 -0.14
CA PRO A 22 -52.99 -28.36 1.27
C PRO A 22 -51.87 -27.98 2.24
N ARG A 23 -52.33 -27.56 3.42
CA ARG A 23 -51.69 -26.82 4.51
C ARG A 23 -51.02 -27.71 5.58
N SER A 24 -50.11 -27.08 6.32
CA SER A 24 -49.89 -27.09 7.79
C SER A 24 -49.86 -28.41 8.58
N ASN A 25 -48.82 -28.58 9.40
CA ASN A 25 -48.98 -29.21 10.70
C ASN A 25 -48.05 -28.62 11.78
N GLN A 26 -48.65 -28.00 12.80
CA GLN A 26 -48.08 -27.69 14.11
C GLN A 26 -48.64 -28.69 15.12
N ASN A 27 -47.78 -29.29 15.96
CA ASN A 27 -47.97 -29.45 17.42
C ASN A 27 -46.84 -30.34 17.98
N ARG A 28 -46.01 -29.87 18.92
CA ARG A 28 -46.18 -29.72 20.40
C ARG A 28 -46.09 -31.04 21.19
N SER A 29 -45.01 -31.22 21.95
CA SER A 29 -45.01 -31.52 23.41
C SER A 29 -43.56 -31.52 23.93
N LYS A 30 -43.17 -30.55 24.77
CA LYS A 30 -43.04 -30.70 26.24
C LYS A 30 -42.33 -31.99 26.69
N ASN A 31 -41.11 -31.84 27.21
CA ASN A 31 -40.75 -32.51 28.46
C ASN A 31 -39.75 -31.67 29.27
N GLN A 32 -40.19 -31.30 30.47
CA GLN A 32 -39.36 -30.81 31.56
C GLN A 32 -38.60 -31.99 32.16
N ARG A 33 -37.34 -31.79 32.56
CA ARG A 33 -36.82 -32.33 33.82
C ARG A 33 -35.52 -31.63 34.24
N SER A 34 -35.59 -31.14 35.46
CA SER A 34 -34.54 -30.73 36.39
C SER A 34 -33.37 -31.72 36.49
N ASN A 35 -32.15 -31.20 36.66
CA ASN A 35 -31.34 -31.59 37.81
C ASN A 35 -30.19 -30.63 38.11
N ALA A 36 -29.95 -30.47 39.41
CA ALA A 36 -28.95 -29.64 40.06
C ALA A 36 -27.59 -30.36 40.20
N GLY A 37 -26.56 -29.57 40.54
CA GLY A 37 -25.22 -30.00 40.97
C GLY A 37 -24.15 -29.19 40.21
N GLY A 38 -23.28 -28.38 40.81
CA GLY A 38 -22.68 -28.43 42.15
C GLY A 38 -21.16 -28.71 42.00
N SER A 39 -20.33 -27.91 42.70
CA SER A 39 -18.85 -27.97 42.83
C SER A 39 -18.07 -27.13 41.80
N GLN A 40 -17.46 -25.98 42.10
CA GLN A 40 -16.43 -25.59 43.10
C GLN A 40 -15.07 -26.31 43.00
N ASN A 41 -14.04 -25.46 42.89
CA ASN A 41 -12.61 -25.61 43.24
C ASN A 41 -11.79 -26.65 42.42
N SER A 42 -10.53 -26.43 42.08
CA SER A 42 -9.46 -25.81 42.88
C SER A 42 -8.29 -25.35 42.02
N ARG A 43 -7.76 -24.16 42.34
CA ARG A 43 -6.40 -23.73 42.05
C ARG A 43 -5.42 -24.55 42.90
N SER A 44 -4.38 -25.12 42.31
CA SER A 44 -3.23 -25.67 43.06
C SER A 44 -1.99 -24.82 42.83
N ASN A 45 -1.56 -24.23 43.93
CA ASN A 45 -0.31 -23.53 44.16
C ASN A 45 0.84 -24.54 44.29
N GLY A 46 2.07 -24.17 43.90
CA GLY A 46 3.23 -25.07 43.97
C GLY A 46 4.55 -24.32 43.88
N GLN A 47 4.87 -23.54 44.92
CA GLN A 47 6.21 -23.02 45.20
C GLN A 47 7.13 -24.12 45.75
N ARG A 48 8.43 -24.06 45.41
CA ARG A 48 9.65 -24.41 46.18
C ARG A 48 10.77 -24.80 45.20
N SER A 49 12.06 -24.57 45.40
CA SER A 49 12.86 -23.79 46.35
C SER A 49 14.33 -24.00 45.94
N ASN A 50 15.17 -22.97 46.15
CA ASN A 50 16.62 -22.98 46.38
C ASN A 50 17.40 -24.30 46.31
N GLN A 51 18.57 -24.25 45.64
CA GLN A 51 19.82 -24.71 46.26
C GLN A 51 21.08 -24.08 45.64
N ASN A 52 21.83 -23.38 46.49
CA ASN A 52 23.24 -23.03 46.36
C ASN A 52 24.13 -24.27 46.21
N ARG A 53 25.23 -24.15 45.47
CA ARG A 53 26.52 -24.80 45.84
C ARG A 53 27.72 -24.06 45.25
N SER A 54 28.51 -23.50 46.15
CA SER A 54 29.88 -23.01 45.98
C SER A 54 30.90 -24.08 46.40
N ASN A 55 32.05 -24.14 45.73
CA ASN A 55 33.40 -24.57 46.18
C ASN A 55 34.17 -25.16 44.97
N GLN A 56 35.49 -25.06 44.80
CA GLN A 56 36.59 -24.26 45.35
C GLN A 56 37.85 -24.67 44.53
N ASN A 57 38.79 -23.74 44.35
CA ASN A 57 40.25 -23.92 44.41
C ASN A 57 41.05 -24.79 43.41
N ARG A 58 41.92 -24.13 42.61
CA ARG A 58 43.43 -24.11 42.66
C ARG A 58 43.97 -23.68 41.27
N SER A 59 44.70 -22.58 41.08
CA SER A 59 46.04 -22.17 41.58
C SER A 59 47.16 -22.45 40.58
N ARG A 60 47.73 -21.38 39.94
CA ARG A 60 49.15 -20.95 39.97
C ARG A 60 49.63 -20.21 38.68
N ASN A 61 49.93 -18.92 38.89
CA ASN A 61 51.07 -18.11 38.44
C ASN A 61 52.03 -18.66 37.36
N ASN A 62 52.39 -17.80 36.39
CA ASN A 62 53.70 -17.15 36.42
C ASN A 62 53.80 -15.86 35.57
N ARG A 63 54.68 -14.96 36.04
CA ARG A 63 54.96 -13.58 35.64
C ARG A 63 56.16 -13.47 34.67
N SER A 64 56.17 -12.42 33.84
CA SER A 64 57.27 -11.43 33.64
C SER A 64 56.84 -10.42 32.54
N LYS A 65 56.72 -9.09 32.75
CA LYS A 65 57.73 -7.99 32.84
C LYS A 65 58.81 -8.11 31.74
N GLY A 66 59.16 -7.11 30.91
CA GLY A 66 58.79 -5.71 30.76
C GLY A 66 59.94 -4.94 30.05
N GLY A 67 59.61 -3.98 29.18
CA GLY A 67 60.43 -2.83 28.70
C GLY A 67 61.76 -3.12 27.98
N ALA A 68 62.49 -2.16 27.45
CA ALA A 68 62.22 -0.88 26.78
C ALA A 68 63.56 -0.45 26.17
N ASN A 69 63.50 0.20 25.00
CA ASN A 69 64.37 1.31 24.57
C ASN A 69 65.89 1.06 24.36
N GLN A 70 66.39 1.40 23.17
CA GLN A 70 67.44 2.43 23.02
C GLN A 70 67.73 2.80 21.56
N ASN A 71 68.39 3.95 21.45
CA ASN A 71 68.31 4.96 20.42
C ASN A 71 69.72 5.19 19.82
N ARG A 72 69.80 6.06 18.78
CA ARG A 72 70.99 6.72 18.19
C ARG A 72 71.59 6.01 16.96
N SER A 73 71.99 6.71 15.90
CA SER A 73 72.62 8.03 15.85
C SER A 73 72.29 8.85 14.58
N ASN A 74 72.75 10.10 14.61
CA ASN A 74 72.35 11.29 13.86
C ASN A 74 73.59 11.86 13.15
N GLN A 75 73.47 12.45 11.95
CA GLN A 75 74.21 13.69 11.53
C GLN A 75 74.01 14.10 10.04
N ASN A 76 73.38 15.27 9.87
CA ASN A 76 73.72 16.43 9.00
C ASN A 76 74.21 16.27 7.55
N ARG A 77 73.50 16.88 6.58
CA ARG A 77 73.89 18.18 5.94
C ARG A 77 72.96 18.62 4.78
N SER A 78 72.47 19.86 4.90
CA SER A 78 72.27 20.90 3.87
C SER A 78 71.67 20.58 2.48
N GLY A 79 70.60 21.31 2.13
CA GLY A 79 70.61 22.14 0.93
C GLY A 79 69.70 21.75 -0.24
N SER A 80 68.70 22.61 -0.46
CA SER A 80 68.25 23.13 -1.77
C SER A 80 67.22 22.36 -2.62
N GLN A 81 66.25 23.16 -3.07
CA GLN A 81 65.48 23.10 -4.32
C GLN A 81 64.19 22.26 -4.39
N GLN A 82 63.08 23.01 -4.32
CA GLN A 82 61.79 22.72 -4.94
C GLN A 82 61.95 22.25 -6.39
N ARG A 83 61.24 21.17 -6.76
CA ARG A 83 60.55 21.04 -8.06
C ARG A 83 59.54 19.89 -7.98
N SER A 84 58.26 20.27 -8.03
CA SER A 84 57.11 19.37 -8.18
C SER A 84 57.03 18.85 -9.60
N SER A 85 57.14 17.53 -9.78
CA SER A 85 56.82 16.82 -11.03
C SER A 85 55.38 16.32 -10.98
N ALA A 86 54.49 17.02 -11.68
CA ALA A 86 53.14 16.55 -11.97
C ALA A 86 53.21 15.38 -12.97
N GLN A 87 52.74 14.21 -12.54
CA GLN A 87 52.52 13.06 -13.41
C GLN A 87 51.19 13.19 -14.15
N ASN A 88 51.24 12.71 -15.39
CA ASN A 88 50.30 12.87 -16.48
C ASN A 88 49.34 11.67 -16.50
N GLU A 89 48.07 11.85 -16.13
CA GLU A 89 47.00 10.89 -16.43
C GLU A 89 46.10 11.47 -17.53
N LYS A 90 46.21 10.90 -18.73
CA LYS A 90 45.30 11.18 -19.84
C LYS A 90 43.96 10.48 -19.58
N ALA A 91 42.93 11.27 -19.31
CA ALA A 91 41.54 10.82 -19.30
C ALA A 91 41.08 10.46 -20.73
N VAL A 92 40.43 9.30 -20.85
CA VAL A 92 39.73 8.85 -22.05
C VAL A 92 38.51 9.75 -22.26
N SER A 93 38.51 10.52 -23.34
CA SER A 93 37.40 11.38 -23.76
C SER A 93 36.23 10.51 -24.22
N GLY A 94 35.25 10.32 -23.33
CA GLY A 94 33.93 9.83 -23.71
C GLY A 94 33.19 10.93 -24.46
N ILE A 95 32.57 10.58 -25.60
CA ILE A 95 31.71 11.46 -26.38
C ILE A 95 30.57 11.93 -25.46
N ALA A 96 30.60 13.20 -25.07
CA ALA A 96 29.48 13.83 -24.41
C ALA A 96 28.33 13.91 -25.41
N VAL A 97 27.33 13.04 -25.26
CA VAL A 97 26.04 13.21 -25.93
C VAL A 97 25.41 14.44 -25.30
N HIS A 98 25.57 15.57 -25.98
CA HIS A 98 24.80 16.78 -25.70
C HIS A 98 23.34 16.48 -26.05
N ALA A 99 22.59 15.96 -25.08
CA ALA A 99 21.14 15.97 -25.14
C ALA A 99 20.71 17.44 -25.11
N GLU A 100 20.28 17.94 -26.26
CA GLU A 100 19.68 19.25 -26.39
C GLU A 100 18.41 19.26 -25.53
N ALA A 101 18.53 19.82 -24.32
CA ALA A 101 17.44 19.95 -23.39
C ALA A 101 16.45 20.98 -23.95
N THR A 102 15.52 20.51 -24.78
CA THR A 102 14.33 21.27 -25.15
C THR A 102 13.66 21.68 -23.84
N GLY A 103 13.60 22.99 -23.57
CA GLY A 103 13.11 23.58 -22.30
C GLY A 103 11.61 23.38 -22.02
N GLY A 104 10.97 22.41 -22.66
CA GLY A 104 9.59 22.01 -22.41
C GLY A 104 9.51 21.00 -21.26
N LYS A 105 8.52 21.18 -20.38
CA LYS A 105 8.23 20.17 -19.36
C LYS A 105 7.86 18.85 -20.04
N THR A 106 8.50 17.75 -19.65
CA THR A 106 8.12 16.44 -20.17
C THR A 106 6.68 16.11 -19.74
N PRO A 107 5.96 15.21 -20.46
CA PRO A 107 4.65 14.74 -20.03
C PRO A 107 4.64 14.24 -18.59
N LEU A 108 5.71 13.53 -18.18
CA LEU A 108 5.91 13.05 -16.82
C LEU A 108 6.03 14.18 -15.79
N ASP A 109 6.80 15.23 -16.08
CA ASP A 109 6.94 16.38 -15.15
C ASP A 109 5.61 17.11 -14.96
N SER A 110 4.82 17.22 -16.01
CA SER A 110 3.48 17.81 -15.95
C SER A 110 2.54 16.99 -15.06
N GLU A 111 2.64 15.66 -15.13
CA GLU A 111 1.84 14.71 -14.36
C GLU A 111 2.22 14.74 -12.87
N ARG A 112 3.53 14.72 -12.57
CA ARG A 112 4.06 14.88 -11.20
C ARG A 112 3.61 16.19 -10.57
N ALA A 113 3.70 17.30 -11.31
CA ALA A 113 3.24 18.60 -10.83
C ALA A 113 1.74 18.61 -10.52
N LYS A 114 0.90 17.96 -11.34
CA LYS A 114 -0.54 17.82 -11.07
C LYS A 114 -0.79 17.03 -9.78
N ASN A 115 -0.10 15.90 -9.61
CA ASN A 115 -0.25 15.04 -8.43
C ASN A 115 0.24 15.72 -7.13
N LEU A 116 1.26 16.57 -7.19
CA LEU A 116 1.73 17.36 -6.04
C LEU A 116 0.83 18.56 -5.71
N ARG A 117 0.21 19.20 -6.71
CA ARG A 117 -0.68 20.35 -6.52
C ARG A 117 -2.06 19.94 -6.00
N TRP A 118 -2.55 18.78 -6.40
CA TRP A 118 -3.90 18.33 -6.05
C TRP A 118 -4.16 18.25 -4.53
N PRO A 119 -3.28 17.66 -3.70
CA PRO A 119 -3.41 17.65 -2.23
C PRO A 119 -3.56 19.04 -1.63
N ILE A 120 -2.78 20.01 -2.11
CA ILE A 120 -2.79 21.39 -1.62
C ILE A 120 -4.15 22.02 -1.91
N LEU A 121 -4.63 21.87 -3.15
CA LEU A 121 -5.93 22.39 -3.57
C LEU A 121 -7.07 21.73 -2.78
N ALA A 122 -7.03 20.40 -2.60
CA ALA A 122 -8.04 19.68 -1.85
C ALA A 122 -8.15 20.17 -0.39
N CYS A 123 -7.02 20.25 0.34
CA CYS A 123 -7.00 20.77 1.70
C CYS A 123 -7.46 22.23 1.78
N ALA A 124 -7.09 23.06 0.79
CA ALA A 124 -7.49 24.46 0.74
C ALA A 124 -9.00 24.63 0.51
N VAL A 125 -9.60 23.80 -0.36
CA VAL A 125 -11.05 23.80 -0.62
C VAL A 125 -11.83 23.38 0.63
N PHE A 126 -11.42 22.31 1.32
CA PHE A 126 -12.12 21.91 2.55
C PHE A 126 -11.98 22.97 3.66
N GLY A 127 -10.80 23.55 3.82
CA GLY A 127 -10.58 24.65 4.76
C GLY A 127 -11.43 25.88 4.42
N SER A 128 -11.50 26.27 3.14
CA SER A 128 -12.25 27.45 2.70
C SER A 128 -13.76 27.28 2.81
N VAL A 129 -14.30 26.08 2.55
CA VAL A 129 -15.73 25.79 2.75
C VAL A 129 -16.13 25.98 4.21
N ILE A 130 -15.35 25.45 5.15
CA ILE A 130 -15.63 25.60 6.58
C ILE A 130 -15.42 27.06 7.01
N GLY A 131 -14.37 27.72 6.53
CA GLY A 131 -14.16 29.16 6.76
C GLY A 131 -15.34 30.00 6.28
N LEU A 132 -15.87 29.72 5.07
CA LEU A 132 -17.04 30.40 4.53
C LEU A 132 -18.28 30.18 5.40
N ILE A 133 -18.50 28.95 5.90
CA ILE A 133 -19.59 28.67 6.84
C ILE A 133 -19.44 29.52 8.10
N VAL A 134 -18.23 29.66 8.64
CA VAL A 134 -17.98 30.53 9.81
C VAL A 134 -18.29 31.99 9.49
N ILE A 135 -17.91 32.50 8.33
CA ILE A 135 -18.26 33.87 7.90
C ILE A 135 -19.78 34.04 7.86
N LEU A 136 -20.50 33.12 7.21
CA LEU A 136 -21.95 33.22 7.07
C LEU A 136 -22.66 33.18 8.43
N VAL A 137 -22.27 32.25 9.32
CA VAL A 137 -22.88 32.13 10.65
C VAL A 137 -22.58 33.36 11.51
N THR A 138 -21.35 33.86 11.51
CA THR A 138 -20.98 35.04 12.33
C THR A 138 -21.56 36.33 11.79
N PHE A 139 -21.71 36.45 10.47
CA PHE A 139 -22.42 37.56 9.84
C PHE A 139 -23.90 37.59 10.26
N TRP A 140 -24.57 36.43 10.31
CA TRP A 140 -25.96 36.31 10.78
C TRP A 140 -26.12 36.74 12.26
N ILE A 141 -25.12 36.53 13.09
CA ILE A 141 -25.12 36.88 14.52
C ILE A 141 -24.56 38.31 14.75
N THR A 142 -24.24 39.05 13.67
CA THR A 142 -23.73 40.43 13.70
C THR A 142 -22.42 40.62 14.49
N LEU A 143 -21.56 39.60 14.52
CA LEU A 143 -20.24 39.68 15.16
C LEU A 143 -19.25 40.50 14.32
N PRO A 144 -18.65 41.58 14.87
CA PRO A 144 -17.57 42.29 14.19
C PRO A 144 -16.40 41.34 13.87
N GLY A 145 -15.82 41.46 12.67
CA GLY A 145 -14.65 40.65 12.27
C GLY A 145 -14.97 39.26 11.72
N ALA A 146 -16.22 38.99 11.33
CA ALA A 146 -16.66 37.73 10.69
C ALA A 146 -15.71 37.23 9.58
N VAL A 147 -15.31 38.12 8.66
CA VAL A 147 -14.40 37.81 7.55
C VAL A 147 -13.02 37.38 8.06
N THR A 148 -12.44 38.15 8.98
CA THR A 148 -11.13 37.84 9.56
C THR A 148 -11.15 36.48 10.25
N LEU A 149 -12.19 36.19 11.05
CA LEU A 149 -12.34 34.92 11.73
C LEU A 149 -12.42 33.76 10.73
N GLY A 150 -13.28 33.86 9.72
CA GLY A 150 -13.43 32.80 8.72
C GLY A 150 -12.17 32.53 7.90
N VAL A 151 -11.41 33.57 7.53
CA VAL A 151 -10.13 33.43 6.82
C VAL A 151 -9.09 32.75 7.72
N VAL A 152 -9.00 33.15 9.00
CA VAL A 152 -8.10 32.51 9.96
C VAL A 152 -8.49 31.05 10.18
N THR A 153 -9.78 30.75 10.32
CA THR A 153 -10.28 29.36 10.42
C THR A 153 -9.91 28.55 9.18
N ALA A 154 -10.12 29.09 7.97
CA ALA A 154 -9.75 28.41 6.73
C ALA A 154 -8.24 28.10 6.67
N ALA A 155 -7.39 29.06 7.06
CA ALA A 155 -5.95 28.87 7.10
C ALA A 155 -5.54 27.79 8.12
N ILE A 156 -6.10 27.82 9.33
CA ILE A 156 -5.85 26.79 10.35
C ILE A 156 -6.26 25.41 9.84
N LEU A 157 -7.44 25.30 9.23
CA LEU A 157 -7.96 24.02 8.71
C LEU A 157 -7.15 23.50 7.52
N PHE A 158 -6.64 24.38 6.67
CA PHE A 158 -5.70 23.99 5.61
C PHE A 158 -4.47 23.27 6.18
N PHE A 159 -3.81 23.86 7.19
CA PHE A 159 -2.64 23.25 7.83
C PHE A 159 -3.01 21.98 8.62
N PHE A 160 -4.18 21.98 9.27
CA PHE A 160 -4.73 20.82 9.96
C PHE A 160 -4.90 19.64 9.00
N PHE A 161 -5.66 19.78 7.92
CA PHE A 161 -5.90 18.70 6.97
C PHE A 161 -4.61 18.19 6.33
N LYS A 162 -3.70 19.10 5.95
CA LYS A 162 -2.39 18.73 5.36
C LYS A 162 -1.54 17.88 6.30
N SER A 163 -1.69 18.06 7.62
CA SER A 163 -0.89 17.36 8.62
C SER A 163 -1.57 16.08 9.10
N VAL A 164 -2.89 16.12 9.25
CA VAL A 164 -3.68 15.04 9.85
C VAL A 164 -4.06 13.98 8.81
N ALA A 165 -4.40 14.34 7.57
CA ALA A 165 -4.87 13.35 6.58
C ALA A 165 -3.89 12.18 6.35
N PRO A 166 -2.59 12.40 6.08
CA PRO A 166 -1.63 11.29 5.94
C PRO A 166 -1.50 10.44 7.22
N THR A 167 -1.57 11.09 8.39
CA THR A 167 -1.47 10.42 9.69
C THR A 167 -2.71 9.56 9.96
N THR A 168 -3.90 10.05 9.61
CA THR A 168 -5.15 9.30 9.69
C THR A 168 -5.09 8.04 8.85
N LEU A 169 -4.58 8.13 7.60
CA LEU A 169 -4.41 6.94 6.77
C LEU A 169 -3.50 5.91 7.45
N LYS A 170 -2.29 6.32 7.85
CA LYS A 170 -1.32 5.44 8.51
C LYS A 170 -1.95 4.72 9.72
N ASN A 171 -2.64 5.46 10.58
CA ASN A 171 -3.22 4.90 11.80
C ASN A 171 -4.39 3.93 11.51
N ASN A 172 -5.12 4.12 10.41
CA ASN A 172 -6.24 3.25 10.02
C ASN A 172 -5.79 2.02 9.22
N LEU A 173 -4.58 2.02 8.64
CA LEU A 173 -4.05 0.86 7.93
C LEU A 173 -3.63 -0.27 8.89
N GLY A 174 -3.17 0.05 10.09
CA GLY A 174 -2.73 -0.95 11.08
C GLY A 174 -1.45 -1.70 10.69
N SER A 175 -0.70 -1.24 9.69
CA SER A 175 0.56 -1.86 9.26
C SER A 175 1.71 -1.59 10.22
N VAL A 176 2.58 -2.57 10.43
CA VAL A 176 3.76 -2.49 11.30
C VAL A 176 5.03 -2.32 10.46
N VAL A 177 5.77 -1.24 10.67
CA VAL A 177 7.08 -1.04 10.00
C VAL A 177 8.07 -2.06 10.54
N ILE A 178 8.78 -2.72 9.63
CA ILE A 178 9.78 -3.74 9.97
C ILE A 178 11.20 -3.16 9.90
N GLU A 179 12.13 -3.82 10.60
CA GLU A 179 13.55 -3.49 10.54
C GLU A 179 14.18 -3.93 9.22
N GLU A 180 15.25 -3.23 8.83
CA GLU A 180 16.06 -3.61 7.67
C GLU A 180 16.65 -5.01 7.85
N GLY A 181 16.64 -5.82 6.80
CA GLY A 181 17.04 -7.22 6.82
C GLY A 181 15.93 -8.20 7.22
N ALA A 182 14.74 -7.72 7.62
CA ALA A 182 13.62 -8.60 7.97
C ALA A 182 13.01 -9.31 6.74
N LEU A 183 13.07 -8.68 5.55
CA LEU A 183 12.63 -9.30 4.29
C LEU A 183 13.71 -9.16 3.20
N PRO A 184 14.83 -9.90 3.28
CA PRO A 184 15.97 -9.71 2.38
C PRO A 184 15.59 -9.84 0.89
N ARG A 185 14.70 -10.79 0.57
CA ARG A 185 14.21 -10.99 -0.80
C ARG A 185 13.48 -9.75 -1.34
N VAL A 186 12.62 -9.13 -0.53
CA VAL A 186 11.87 -7.92 -0.92
C VAL A 186 12.80 -6.73 -1.01
N GLU A 187 13.69 -6.55 -0.02
CA GLU A 187 14.62 -5.42 0.05
C GLU A 187 15.56 -5.36 -1.15
N VAL A 188 16.11 -6.50 -1.59
CA VAL A 188 16.99 -6.56 -2.77
C VAL A 188 16.24 -6.15 -4.05
N MET A 189 15.04 -6.69 -4.28
CA MET A 189 14.24 -6.32 -5.46
C MET A 189 13.83 -4.85 -5.40
N LEU A 190 13.36 -4.40 -4.24
CA LEU A 190 12.90 -3.03 -4.03
C LEU A 190 14.03 -2.02 -4.21
N SER A 191 15.24 -2.33 -3.74
CA SER A 191 16.44 -1.51 -3.92
C SER A 191 16.80 -1.37 -5.41
N GLY A 192 16.86 -2.50 -6.15
CA GLY A 192 17.14 -2.49 -7.59
C GLY A 192 16.10 -1.72 -8.41
N LEU A 193 14.81 -1.93 -8.11
CA LEU A 193 13.71 -1.21 -8.77
C LEU A 193 13.71 0.28 -8.41
N SER A 194 13.98 0.63 -7.16
CA SER A 194 14.05 2.04 -6.71
C SER A 194 15.17 2.78 -7.45
N ALA A 195 16.34 2.14 -7.58
CA ALA A 195 17.46 2.69 -8.36
C ALA A 195 17.08 2.85 -9.84
N THR A 196 16.43 1.85 -10.44
CA THR A 196 16.01 1.87 -11.85
C THR A 196 14.99 2.98 -12.12
N MET A 197 14.03 3.18 -11.21
CA MET A 197 13.00 4.22 -11.34
C MET A 197 13.47 5.62 -10.91
N GLY A 198 14.65 5.73 -10.29
CA GLY A 198 15.15 6.99 -9.74
C GLY A 198 14.29 7.52 -8.60
N VAL A 199 13.82 6.65 -7.72
CA VAL A 199 13.01 6.99 -6.54
C VAL A 199 13.73 6.58 -5.25
N ALA A 200 13.45 7.28 -4.15
CA ALA A 200 13.99 6.92 -2.85
C ALA A 200 13.37 5.60 -2.36
N MET A 201 14.20 4.71 -1.81
CA MET A 201 13.75 3.43 -1.25
C MET A 201 12.75 3.68 -0.11
N PRO A 202 11.52 3.15 -0.19
CA PRO A 202 10.54 3.31 0.88
C PRO A 202 10.84 2.38 2.05
N GLN A 203 10.35 2.74 3.24
CA GLN A 203 10.29 1.82 4.38
C GLN A 203 9.32 0.67 4.05
N ILE A 204 9.58 -0.52 4.58
CA ILE A 204 8.67 -1.66 4.42
C ILE A 204 7.83 -1.78 5.70
N ALA A 205 6.53 -1.98 5.51
CA ALA A 205 5.59 -2.28 6.58
C ALA A 205 4.77 -3.51 6.21
N ILE A 206 4.44 -4.32 7.22
CA ILE A 206 3.64 -5.52 7.08
C ILE A 206 2.23 -5.27 7.61
N LEU A 207 1.26 -5.65 6.79
CA LEU A 207 -0.14 -5.73 7.15
C LEU A 207 -0.49 -7.21 7.35
N ASP A 208 -0.88 -7.59 8.56
CA ASP A 208 -1.26 -8.97 8.85
C ASP A 208 -2.67 -9.24 8.33
N ASP A 209 -2.75 -9.69 7.08
CA ASP A 209 -3.98 -10.00 6.36
C ASP A 209 -3.66 -11.04 5.27
N ASP A 210 -4.48 -12.08 5.16
CA ASP A 210 -4.30 -13.20 4.24
C ASP A 210 -4.67 -12.86 2.80
N ILE A 211 -5.39 -11.75 2.58
CA ILE A 211 -5.73 -11.29 1.25
C ILE A 211 -4.51 -10.66 0.58
N PRO A 212 -4.06 -11.17 -0.59
CA PRO A 212 -2.87 -10.66 -1.26
C PRO A 212 -3.11 -9.25 -1.78
N ASN A 213 -2.43 -8.28 -1.17
CA ASN A 213 -2.47 -6.88 -1.56
C ASN A 213 -1.19 -6.12 -1.14
N ALA A 214 -1.01 -4.94 -1.74
CA ALA A 214 0.03 -3.98 -1.42
C ALA A 214 -0.49 -2.56 -1.61
N ALA A 215 0.17 -1.59 -0.98
CA ALA A 215 -0.10 -0.17 -1.15
C ALA A 215 1.14 0.64 -0.77
N ILE A 216 1.27 1.85 -1.30
CA ILE A 216 2.29 2.81 -0.86
C ILE A 216 1.66 4.11 -0.38
N TYR A 217 2.14 4.61 0.76
CA TYR A 217 1.73 5.90 1.29
C TYR A 217 2.92 6.80 1.60
N THR A 218 2.67 8.11 1.63
CA THR A 218 3.68 9.13 1.91
C THR A 218 3.29 9.95 3.16
N LEU A 219 4.19 9.99 4.14
CA LEU A 219 4.07 10.82 5.32
C LEU A 219 5.23 11.80 5.38
N LYS A 220 4.94 13.10 5.24
CA LYS A 220 5.95 14.17 5.16
C LYS A 220 6.97 13.91 4.04
N LYS A 221 8.18 13.43 4.38
CA LYS A 221 9.27 13.12 3.44
C LYS A 221 9.59 11.62 3.41
N THR A 222 8.78 10.79 4.06
CA THR A 222 9.00 9.36 4.19
C THR A 222 7.93 8.61 3.42
N ASN A 223 8.34 7.68 2.58
CA ASN A 223 7.46 6.76 1.87
C ASN A 223 7.46 5.42 2.59
N THR A 224 6.30 4.77 2.67
CA THR A 224 6.15 3.45 3.28
C THR A 224 5.37 2.55 2.34
N LEU A 225 6.00 1.44 1.94
CA LEU A 225 5.40 0.34 1.21
C LEU A 225 4.77 -0.62 2.22
N VAL A 226 3.47 -0.81 2.12
CA VAL A 226 2.70 -1.77 2.91
C VAL A 226 2.51 -3.04 2.10
N ILE A 227 2.87 -4.18 2.67
CA ILE A 227 2.74 -5.49 2.05
C ILE A 227 1.95 -6.40 2.98
N THR A 228 0.95 -7.09 2.45
CA THR A 228 0.18 -8.08 3.21
C THR A 228 0.95 -9.40 3.37
N THR A 229 0.68 -10.13 4.46
CA THR A 229 1.22 -11.51 4.64
C THR A 229 0.71 -12.46 3.55
N GLY A 230 -0.52 -12.26 3.06
CA GLY A 230 -1.08 -12.93 1.89
C GLY A 230 -0.29 -12.72 0.59
N LEU A 231 0.21 -11.50 0.33
CA LEU A 231 1.00 -11.22 -0.86
C LEU A 231 2.35 -11.93 -0.82
N LEU A 232 3.03 -11.89 0.33
CA LEU A 232 4.35 -12.50 0.50
C LEU A 232 4.32 -14.03 0.33
N SER A 233 3.22 -14.67 0.73
CA SER A 233 3.08 -16.12 0.68
C SER A 233 2.60 -16.65 -0.68
N SER A 234 1.91 -15.83 -1.49
CA SER A 234 1.26 -16.29 -2.73
C SER A 234 2.00 -15.93 -4.03
N MET A 235 2.94 -14.98 -3.98
CA MET A 235 3.60 -14.45 -5.17
C MET A 235 4.97 -15.08 -5.45
N SER A 236 5.17 -15.48 -6.71
CA SER A 236 6.49 -15.84 -7.24
C SER A 236 7.41 -14.61 -7.31
N VAL A 237 8.69 -14.82 -7.64
CA VAL A 237 9.67 -13.72 -7.75
C VAL A 237 9.23 -12.70 -8.80
N ILE A 238 8.79 -13.19 -9.97
CA ILE A 238 8.43 -12.35 -11.11
C ILE A 238 7.13 -11.57 -10.83
N GLU A 239 6.15 -12.22 -10.20
CA GLU A 239 4.90 -11.56 -9.79
C GLU A 239 5.14 -10.50 -8.73
N LEU A 240 5.96 -10.82 -7.72
CA LEU A 240 6.31 -9.88 -6.66
C LEU A 240 7.10 -8.68 -7.21
N GLU A 241 8.05 -8.91 -8.11
CA GLU A 241 8.76 -7.82 -8.81
C GLU A 241 7.79 -6.89 -9.56
N GLY A 242 6.80 -7.45 -10.26
CA GLY A 242 5.75 -6.68 -10.93
C GLY A 242 4.93 -5.81 -9.96
N VAL A 243 4.50 -6.37 -8.83
CA VAL A 243 3.76 -5.64 -7.78
C VAL A 243 4.62 -4.54 -7.16
N LEU A 244 5.88 -4.82 -6.84
CA LEU A 244 6.79 -3.81 -6.28
C LEU A 244 7.04 -2.67 -7.26
N ALA A 245 7.18 -2.98 -8.55
CA ALA A 245 7.30 -1.97 -9.59
C ALA A 245 6.03 -1.11 -9.71
N HIS A 246 4.84 -1.70 -9.60
CA HIS A 246 3.58 -0.94 -9.53
C HIS A 246 3.58 0.06 -8.37
N GLU A 247 3.95 -0.38 -7.17
CA GLU A 247 3.97 0.50 -6.00
C GLU A 247 5.03 1.61 -6.13
N LEU A 248 6.21 1.31 -6.68
CA LEU A 248 7.23 2.33 -6.93
C LEU A 248 6.84 3.30 -8.06
N ALA A 249 6.04 2.87 -9.04
CA ALA A 249 5.48 3.75 -10.06
C ALA A 249 4.63 4.87 -9.43
N HIS A 250 3.94 4.61 -8.31
CA HIS A 250 3.23 5.64 -7.58
C HIS A 250 4.14 6.73 -7.01
N LEU A 251 5.36 6.38 -6.55
CA LEU A 251 6.37 7.34 -6.13
C LEU A 251 6.90 8.14 -7.33
N ARG A 252 7.22 7.45 -8.43
CA ARG A 252 7.76 8.08 -9.63
C ARG A 252 6.79 9.11 -10.23
N LEU A 253 5.49 8.84 -10.16
CA LEU A 253 4.42 9.70 -10.61
C LEU A 253 3.98 10.75 -9.57
N GLU A 254 4.54 10.75 -8.35
CA GLU A 254 4.08 11.55 -7.19
C GLU A 254 2.61 11.29 -6.80
N SER A 255 2.03 10.21 -7.32
CA SER A 255 0.63 9.87 -7.15
C SER A 255 0.35 9.26 -5.76
N ALA A 256 1.39 8.77 -5.07
CA ALA A 256 1.32 8.34 -3.66
C ALA A 256 0.92 9.50 -2.73
N VAL A 257 1.41 10.73 -2.98
CA VAL A 257 1.05 11.92 -2.18
C VAL A 257 -0.43 12.26 -2.34
N ARG A 258 -0.92 12.19 -3.59
CA ARG A 258 -2.34 12.36 -3.92
C ARG A 258 -3.20 11.28 -3.25
N GLY A 259 -2.83 10.01 -3.42
CA GLY A 259 -3.56 8.88 -2.84
C GLY A 259 -3.62 8.94 -1.32
N THR A 260 -2.48 9.20 -0.67
CA THR A 260 -2.39 9.31 0.78
C THR A 260 -3.27 10.42 1.33
N THR A 261 -3.22 11.61 0.73
CA THR A 261 -4.01 12.76 1.19
C THR A 261 -5.50 12.52 0.94
N ALA A 262 -5.88 12.05 -0.24
CA ALA A 262 -7.27 11.77 -0.58
C ALA A 262 -7.89 10.69 0.33
N ALA A 263 -7.16 9.61 0.60
CA ALA A 263 -7.60 8.55 1.51
C ALA A 263 -7.73 9.05 2.95
N GLY A 264 -6.76 9.84 3.43
CA GLY A 264 -6.82 10.47 4.73
C GLY A 264 -8.01 11.42 4.89
N LEU A 265 -8.29 12.24 3.88
CA LEU A 265 -9.45 13.13 3.85
C LEU A 265 -10.77 12.34 3.84
N ALA A 266 -10.86 11.26 3.06
CA ALA A 266 -12.04 10.39 3.02
C ALA A 266 -12.30 9.72 4.39
N LEU A 267 -11.25 9.39 5.15
CA LEU A 267 -11.40 8.88 6.51
C LEU A 267 -11.82 9.94 7.53
N LEU A 268 -11.30 11.17 7.40
CA LEU A 268 -11.62 12.28 8.31
C LEU A 268 -13.03 12.83 8.11
N LEU A 269 -13.47 12.93 6.86
CA LEU A 269 -14.69 13.65 6.47
C LEU A 269 -15.81 12.70 6.03
N GLY A 270 -15.52 11.39 5.99
CA GLY A 270 -16.39 10.36 5.46
C GLY A 270 -16.22 10.17 3.95
N SER A 271 -16.58 8.98 3.46
CA SER A 271 -16.63 8.71 2.02
C SER A 271 -17.60 9.67 1.35
N PHE A 272 -17.10 10.41 0.37
CA PHE A 272 -17.89 11.39 -0.34
C PHE A 272 -18.68 10.75 -1.49
N GLY A 273 -19.94 11.14 -1.65
CA GLY A 273 -20.78 10.78 -2.78
C GLY A 273 -21.45 9.39 -2.70
N ARG A 274 -22.48 9.21 -3.52
CA ARG A 274 -23.26 7.97 -3.64
C ARG A 274 -22.34 6.87 -4.19
N LYS A 275 -22.11 5.79 -3.42
CA LYS A 275 -21.27 4.63 -3.77
C LYS A 275 -19.74 4.88 -3.87
N GLY A 276 -19.22 6.00 -3.36
CA GLY A 276 -17.77 6.26 -3.32
C GLY A 276 -17.15 6.75 -4.64
N THR A 277 -17.97 7.08 -5.65
CA THR A 277 -17.51 7.63 -6.94
C THR A 277 -16.69 8.92 -6.78
N LEU A 278 -17.03 9.77 -5.80
CA LEU A 278 -16.27 10.99 -5.56
C LEU A 278 -14.93 10.70 -4.89
N SER A 279 -14.84 9.71 -4.00
CA SER A 279 -13.58 9.23 -3.43
C SER A 279 -12.62 8.72 -4.52
N HIS A 280 -13.14 7.99 -5.52
CA HIS A 280 -12.36 7.55 -6.70
C HIS A 280 -11.75 8.75 -7.44
N ARG A 281 -12.58 9.73 -7.80
CA ARG A 281 -12.17 10.93 -8.53
C ARG A 281 -11.13 11.75 -7.76
N MET A 282 -11.29 11.86 -6.46
CA MET A 282 -10.33 12.53 -5.59
C MET A 282 -8.97 11.83 -5.64
N MET A 283 -8.96 10.51 -5.53
CA MET A 283 -7.74 9.69 -5.66
C MET A 283 -7.14 9.75 -7.08
N GLY A 284 -7.97 9.91 -8.10
CA GLY A 284 -7.58 10.02 -9.51
C GLY A 284 -8.00 8.79 -10.28
N GLU A 285 -8.99 8.97 -11.17
CA GLU A 285 -9.43 7.94 -12.11
C GLU A 285 -8.28 7.57 -13.05
N GLY A 286 -8.05 6.27 -13.23
CA GLY A 286 -7.00 5.70 -14.07
C GLY A 286 -5.60 5.75 -13.45
N ARG A 287 -5.47 6.12 -12.17
CA ARG A 287 -4.16 6.19 -11.51
C ARG A 287 -3.48 4.83 -11.41
N LEU A 288 -4.24 3.78 -11.13
CA LEU A 288 -3.71 2.42 -10.99
C LEU A 288 -3.32 1.86 -12.36
N TYR A 289 -4.17 2.06 -13.37
CA TYR A 289 -3.84 1.74 -14.76
C TYR A 289 -2.55 2.43 -15.22
N ARG A 290 -2.41 3.71 -14.87
CA ARG A 290 -1.22 4.50 -15.22
C ARG A 290 0.05 3.98 -14.53
N ALA A 291 -0.07 3.53 -13.28
CA ALA A 291 1.02 2.90 -12.55
C ALA A 291 1.43 1.56 -13.17
N ASP A 292 0.46 0.73 -13.61
CA ASP A 292 0.76 -0.51 -14.34
C ASP A 292 1.55 -0.24 -15.62
N ALA A 293 1.11 0.76 -16.40
CA ALA A 293 1.76 1.10 -17.66
C ALA A 293 3.24 1.48 -17.45
N LEU A 294 3.56 2.17 -16.35
CA LEU A 294 4.93 2.53 -15.99
C LEU A 294 5.72 1.34 -15.42
N ALA A 295 5.09 0.53 -14.57
CA ALA A 295 5.69 -0.68 -14.01
C ALA A 295 6.08 -1.68 -15.11
N ALA A 296 5.17 -1.94 -16.05
CA ALA A 296 5.40 -2.82 -17.19
C ALA A 296 6.53 -2.36 -18.13
N GLN A 297 6.81 -1.05 -18.17
CA GLN A 297 7.94 -0.49 -18.92
C GLN A 297 9.28 -0.57 -18.17
N THR A 298 9.24 -0.86 -16.86
CA THR A 298 10.42 -0.87 -16.00
C THR A 298 10.92 -2.28 -15.72
N VAL A 299 10.01 -3.23 -15.52
CA VAL A 299 10.37 -4.62 -15.23
C VAL A 299 10.74 -5.37 -16.49
N ARG A 300 11.60 -6.39 -16.34
CA ARG A 300 12.00 -7.25 -17.46
C ARG A 300 10.84 -8.14 -17.96
N TYR A 301 9.93 -8.52 -17.06
CA TYR A 301 8.83 -9.44 -17.34
C TYR A 301 7.48 -8.80 -17.00
N SER A 302 6.93 -8.00 -17.92
CA SER A 302 5.63 -7.32 -17.74
C SER A 302 4.47 -8.27 -17.45
N ALA A 303 4.51 -9.49 -18.02
CA ALA A 303 3.54 -10.55 -17.75
C ALA A 303 3.48 -10.97 -16.27
N GLY A 304 4.55 -10.70 -15.50
CA GLY A 304 4.57 -10.90 -14.04
C GLY A 304 3.48 -10.13 -13.31
N LEU A 305 3.28 -8.85 -13.69
CA LEU A 305 2.26 -8.01 -13.10
C LEU A 305 0.85 -8.49 -13.48
N ALA A 306 0.63 -8.88 -14.74
CA ALA A 306 -0.64 -9.46 -15.17
C ALA A 306 -0.97 -10.74 -14.38
N SER A 307 0.00 -11.65 -14.23
CA SER A 307 -0.15 -12.88 -13.43
C SER A 307 -0.45 -12.58 -11.96
N ALA A 308 0.20 -11.56 -11.39
CA ALA A 308 -0.07 -11.12 -10.02
C ALA A 308 -1.51 -10.60 -9.85
N LEU A 309 -2.00 -9.76 -10.78
CA LEU A 309 -3.37 -9.27 -10.78
C LEU A 309 -4.39 -10.42 -10.97
N ALA A 310 -4.08 -11.40 -11.82
CA ALA A 310 -4.90 -12.59 -11.99
C ALA A 310 -5.03 -13.40 -10.70
N LYS A 311 -3.93 -13.59 -9.96
CA LYS A 311 -3.96 -14.24 -8.64
C LYS A 311 -4.74 -13.45 -7.60
N MET A 312 -4.64 -12.13 -7.59
CA MET A 312 -5.45 -11.28 -6.70
C MET A 312 -6.93 -11.39 -7.04
N GLU A 313 -7.28 -11.34 -8.32
CA GLU A 313 -8.66 -11.49 -8.81
C GLU A 313 -9.27 -12.84 -8.43
N GLN A 314 -8.49 -13.92 -8.49
CA GLN A 314 -8.91 -15.28 -8.13
C GLN A 314 -8.77 -15.59 -6.64
N GLY A 315 -8.27 -14.65 -5.84
CA GLY A 315 -7.97 -14.86 -4.42
C GLY A 315 -9.21 -15.14 -3.56
N PRO A 316 -9.01 -15.48 -2.27
CA PRO A 316 -10.11 -15.63 -1.33
C PRO A 316 -10.82 -14.29 -1.10
N LEU A 317 -12.10 -14.36 -0.71
CA LEU A 317 -12.82 -13.19 -0.21
C LEU A 317 -12.36 -12.86 1.22
N PRO A 318 -12.36 -11.59 1.62
CA PRO A 318 -11.88 -11.17 2.92
C PRO A 318 -12.74 -11.76 4.04
N GLY A 319 -12.10 -12.33 5.05
CA GLY A 319 -12.75 -12.79 6.28
C GLY A 319 -13.28 -11.62 7.13
N GLU A 320 -14.04 -11.93 8.19
CA GLU A 320 -14.68 -10.91 9.04
C GLU A 320 -13.70 -9.95 9.72
N HIS A 321 -12.48 -10.43 10.02
CA HIS A 321 -11.43 -9.64 10.69
C HIS A 321 -10.47 -8.94 9.72
N SER A 322 -10.62 -9.16 8.41
CA SER A 322 -9.77 -8.53 7.40
C SER A 322 -10.06 -7.04 7.28
N ILE A 323 -9.02 -6.22 7.12
CA ILE A 323 -9.20 -4.78 6.84
C ILE A 323 -9.98 -4.59 5.54
N PHE A 324 -9.85 -5.51 4.58
CA PHE A 324 -10.51 -5.44 3.28
C PHE A 324 -12.03 -5.71 3.36
N ALA A 325 -12.54 -6.27 4.45
CA ALA A 325 -13.98 -6.35 4.74
C ALA A 325 -14.53 -5.08 5.40
N SER A 326 -13.67 -4.21 5.92
CA SER A 326 -14.08 -3.07 6.75
C SER A 326 -14.72 -1.91 5.97
N PRO A 327 -15.54 -1.06 6.63
CA PRO A 327 -16.01 0.20 6.06
C PRO A 327 -14.87 1.17 5.73
N VAL A 328 -13.76 1.09 6.47
CA VAL A 328 -12.53 1.87 6.22
C VAL A 328 -12.01 1.57 4.83
N TYR A 329 -11.85 0.29 4.48
CA TYR A 329 -11.36 -0.12 3.16
C TYR A 329 -12.23 0.43 2.02
N LYS A 330 -13.56 0.43 2.14
CA LYS A 330 -14.44 1.00 1.11
C LYS A 330 -14.09 2.45 0.74
N SER A 331 -13.59 3.21 1.71
CA SER A 331 -13.21 4.61 1.54
C SER A 331 -11.82 4.78 0.94
N ILE A 332 -10.92 3.81 1.18
CA ILE A 332 -9.49 3.92 0.82
C ILE A 332 -9.04 2.94 -0.26
N ARG A 333 -9.90 2.04 -0.74
CA ARG A 333 -9.55 0.89 -1.59
C ARG A 333 -8.64 1.20 -2.79
N TRP A 334 -8.73 2.39 -3.39
CA TRP A 334 -7.91 2.75 -4.55
C TRP A 334 -6.45 3.06 -4.21
N ILE A 335 -6.05 3.13 -2.94
CA ILE A 335 -4.62 3.15 -2.59
C ILE A 335 -3.95 1.79 -2.75
N PHE A 336 -4.74 0.72 -2.75
CA PHE A 336 -4.26 -0.64 -2.87
C PHE A 336 -4.22 -1.07 -4.33
N ILE A 337 -3.26 -1.94 -4.66
CA ILE A 337 -3.14 -2.49 -6.00
C ILE A 337 -4.37 -3.30 -6.43
N ASP A 338 -5.05 -4.02 -5.54
CA ASP A 338 -6.37 -4.60 -5.81
C ASP A 338 -7.48 -3.79 -5.08
N PRO A 339 -8.15 -2.84 -5.77
CA PRO A 339 -9.30 -2.13 -5.22
C PRO A 339 -10.62 -2.92 -5.36
N SER A 340 -10.61 -4.08 -6.01
CA SER A 340 -11.80 -4.80 -6.48
C SER A 340 -12.16 -6.01 -5.62
N ILE A 341 -11.43 -6.25 -4.52
CA ILE A 341 -11.62 -7.40 -3.59
C ILE A 341 -13.09 -7.66 -3.28
N THR A 342 -13.85 -6.61 -2.91
CA THR A 342 -15.26 -6.72 -2.50
C THR A 342 -16.26 -6.68 -3.67
N ARG A 343 -15.78 -6.57 -4.91
CA ARG A 343 -16.59 -6.41 -6.12
C ARG A 343 -16.27 -7.42 -7.23
N ARG A 344 -15.49 -8.48 -6.95
CA ARG A 344 -15.10 -9.52 -7.92
C ARG A 344 -16.27 -10.12 -8.70
N ALA A 345 -17.44 -10.24 -8.09
CA ALA A 345 -18.63 -10.83 -8.71
C ALA A 345 -19.60 -9.83 -9.38
N LYS A 346 -19.31 -8.52 -9.34
CA LYS A 346 -20.18 -7.51 -9.98
C LYS A 346 -19.76 -7.34 -11.44
N ALA A 347 -20.75 -7.40 -12.34
CA ALA A 347 -20.57 -7.17 -13.76
C ALA A 347 -19.73 -5.91 -14.01
N GLU A 348 -18.78 -6.05 -14.93
CA GLU A 348 -17.83 -5.02 -15.34
C GLU A 348 -18.53 -3.67 -15.49
N GLU A 349 -18.15 -2.70 -14.65
CA GLU A 349 -18.59 -1.32 -14.82
C GLU A 349 -17.76 -0.76 -15.97
N ILE A 350 -18.27 -0.91 -17.21
CA ILE A 350 -17.62 -0.47 -18.44
C ILE A 350 -17.10 0.96 -18.25
N GLY A 351 -15.77 1.14 -18.30
CA GLY A 351 -15.09 2.43 -18.12
C GLY A 351 -14.32 2.61 -16.80
N ASP A 352 -14.36 1.68 -15.84
CA ASP A 352 -13.50 1.72 -14.64
C ASP A 352 -12.08 1.24 -14.98
N LEU A 353 -11.23 2.16 -15.44
CA LEU A 353 -9.81 1.86 -15.76
C LEU A 353 -9.02 1.31 -14.56
N ASP A 354 -9.46 1.57 -13.33
CA ASP A 354 -8.77 1.11 -12.13
C ASP A 354 -9.27 -0.26 -11.64
N ALA A 355 -10.26 -0.85 -12.31
CA ALA A 355 -10.71 -2.21 -12.04
C ALA A 355 -9.60 -3.23 -12.30
N THR A 356 -9.47 -4.20 -11.40
CA THR A 356 -8.40 -5.19 -11.41
C THR A 356 -8.43 -6.06 -12.68
N SER A 357 -9.63 -6.47 -13.10
CA SER A 357 -9.85 -7.25 -14.33
C SER A 357 -9.46 -6.47 -15.60
N THR A 358 -9.89 -5.21 -15.70
CA THR A 358 -9.56 -4.32 -16.83
C THR A 358 -8.05 -4.09 -16.94
N ARG A 359 -7.39 -3.86 -15.81
CA ARG A 359 -5.93 -3.68 -15.73
C ARG A 359 -5.16 -4.93 -16.12
N ARG A 360 -5.60 -6.11 -15.64
CA ARG A 360 -5.05 -7.41 -16.03
C ARG A 360 -5.16 -7.62 -17.54
N GLN A 361 -6.35 -7.45 -18.12
CA GLN A 361 -6.57 -7.63 -19.55
C GLN A 361 -5.67 -6.71 -20.39
N ALA A 362 -5.56 -5.43 -20.02
CA ALA A 362 -4.72 -4.47 -20.74
C ALA A 362 -3.22 -4.82 -20.70
N LEU A 363 -2.76 -5.55 -19.68
CA LEU A 363 -1.38 -6.03 -19.59
C LEU A 363 -1.14 -7.32 -20.39
N GLU A 364 -2.18 -8.13 -20.60
CA GLU A 364 -2.11 -9.35 -21.42
C GLU A 364 -2.14 -9.07 -22.93
N GLU A 365 -2.70 -7.92 -23.34
CA GLU A 365 -2.77 -7.49 -24.74
C GLU A 365 -1.46 -6.84 -25.26
N ARG A 366 -0.45 -6.67 -24.40
CA ARG A 366 0.87 -6.10 -24.75
C ARG A 366 1.90 -7.18 -25.03
#